data_AF-A0A9E2J2X1-F1
#
_entry.id   AF-A0A9E2J2X1-F1
#
_cell.length_a   1.000
_cell.length_b   1.000
_cell.length_c   1.000
_cell.angle_alpha   90.00
_cell.angle_beta   90.00
_cell.angle_gamma   90.00
#
_symmetry.space_group_name_H-M   'P 1'
#
loop_
_entity.id
_entity.type
_entity.pdbx_description
1 polymer ?
#
loop_
_entity_poly.entity_id
_entity_poly.type
_entity_poly.pdbx_seq_one_letter_code
_entity_poly.pdbx_strand_id
1 'polypeptide(L)'
;MNNTSLPLFIIFSILIFSSLNSQPLKENADKEFTDGNYIKSAELFNEYLSTEENKKDGQAWQSLAFSYYQLENYEEALNAFLKSEEHEAPVNIRSIVQTGISYLKMKNKEKAYEYLDKAVTAGLPPRLLKSNNRLDEINNEEKFQKLLSKAEENAFPCRNNPLNRQFDFWLGDWQVYANGQYVANSKIEYSLEGCLIIENYEAFSGYSGKSINFYDAGDKIWQQIWTDISGNVSRYSGELKDGKMYLWGENIDKAGSKSLVRMEFTPNDDGSVRQLYEGSNDGGKTWSIYFDGLYKKKQ
;
A
#
# COMPACT_ATOMS: atom_id res chain seq x y z
N MET A 1 56.94 -5.87 68.72
CA MET A 1 55.88 -5.14 69.46
C MET A 1 54.89 -4.60 68.45
N ASN A 2 53.61 -4.80 68.76
CA ASN A 2 52.46 -4.75 67.85
C ASN A 2 52.28 -3.43 67.11
N ASN A 3 51.83 -3.50 65.85
CA ASN A 3 50.75 -2.61 65.42
C ASN A 3 49.89 -3.27 64.34
N THR A 4 48.69 -3.61 64.77
CA THR A 4 47.52 -4.04 64.01
C THR A 4 47.10 -2.95 63.02
N SER A 5 46.97 -3.30 61.74
CA SER A 5 46.20 -2.51 60.79
C SER A 5 44.88 -3.23 60.51
N LEU A 6 43.79 -2.53 60.82
CA LEU A 6 42.45 -2.79 60.28
C LEU A 6 42.21 -1.71 59.22
N PRO A 7 41.71 -2.03 58.02
CA PRO A 7 40.93 -1.08 57.26
C PRO A 7 39.45 -1.47 57.28
N LEU A 8 38.69 -0.41 57.53
CA LEU A 8 37.25 -0.31 57.52
C LEU A 8 36.66 -0.69 56.15
N PHE A 9 35.50 -1.32 56.22
CA PHE A 9 34.55 -1.60 55.16
C PHE A 9 34.22 -0.39 54.25
N ILE A 10 34.15 -0.62 52.94
CA ILE A 10 33.11 -0.03 52.09
C ILE A 10 32.48 -1.19 51.32
N ILE A 11 31.39 -1.72 51.86
CA ILE A 11 30.47 -2.59 51.12
C ILE A 11 29.81 -1.71 50.05
N PHE A 12 30.22 -1.90 48.80
CA PHE A 12 29.42 -1.56 47.63
C PHE A 12 28.45 -2.74 47.41
N SER A 13 27.40 -2.84 48.22
CA SER A 13 26.30 -3.73 47.94
C SER A 13 25.00 -3.00 48.22
N ILE A 14 24.29 -2.71 47.13
CA ILE A 14 22.85 -2.49 46.95
C ILE A 14 22.78 -1.84 45.56
N LEU A 15 22.45 -2.63 44.53
CA LEU A 15 21.85 -2.22 43.24
C LEU A 15 21.86 -3.32 42.15
N ILE A 16 22.33 -4.55 42.43
CA ILE A 16 22.36 -5.63 41.40
C ILE A 16 21.19 -6.63 41.56
N PHE A 17 20.40 -6.59 42.64
CA PHE A 17 19.34 -7.59 42.86
C PHE A 17 17.99 -7.28 42.21
N SER A 18 17.70 -6.03 41.82
CA SER A 18 16.40 -5.67 41.22
C SER A 18 16.29 -6.03 39.74
N SER A 19 17.39 -5.93 38.98
CA SER A 19 17.37 -6.13 37.52
C SER A 19 17.13 -7.60 37.13
N LEU A 20 17.71 -8.56 37.85
CA LEU A 20 17.63 -10.00 37.53
C LEU A 20 16.22 -10.62 37.63
N ASN A 21 15.32 -10.07 38.46
CA ASN A 21 13.96 -10.61 38.62
C ASN A 21 12.91 -9.96 37.69
N SER A 22 13.26 -8.87 37.01
CA SER A 22 12.30 -8.08 36.23
C SER A 22 12.09 -8.62 34.80
N GLN A 23 13.15 -9.12 34.18
CA GLN A 23 13.10 -9.65 32.80
C GLN A 23 12.20 -10.89 32.66
N PRO A 24 12.22 -11.85 33.61
CA PRO A 24 11.28 -12.98 33.58
C PRO A 24 9.80 -12.56 33.73
N LEU A 25 9.51 -11.47 34.45
CA LEU A 25 8.13 -10.98 34.62
C LEU A 25 7.56 -10.47 33.30
N LYS A 26 8.33 -9.67 32.56
CA LYS A 26 7.91 -9.15 31.24
C LYS A 26 7.68 -10.28 30.24
N GLU A 27 8.61 -11.23 30.15
CA GLU A 27 8.49 -12.39 29.26
C GLU A 27 7.27 -13.27 29.59
N ASN A 28 7.02 -13.50 30.89
CA ASN A 28 5.82 -14.21 31.32
C ASN A 28 4.54 -13.43 30.98
N ALA A 29 4.54 -12.11 31.14
CA ALA A 29 3.39 -11.26 30.79
C ALA A 29 3.06 -11.31 29.29
N ASP A 30 4.08 -11.30 28.43
CA ASP A 30 3.95 -11.47 26.98
C ASP A 30 3.44 -12.88 26.62
N LYS A 31 3.90 -13.91 27.33
CA LYS A 31 3.41 -15.28 27.17
C LYS A 31 1.92 -15.39 27.53
N GLU A 32 1.53 -14.88 28.68
CA GLU A 32 0.12 -14.88 29.11
C GLU A 32 -0.77 -14.11 28.12
N PHE A 33 -0.27 -13.01 27.54
CA PHE A 33 -0.98 -12.29 26.49
C PHE A 33 -1.21 -13.18 25.25
N THR A 34 -0.17 -13.87 24.81
CA THR A 34 -0.20 -14.76 23.63
C THR A 34 -1.14 -15.95 23.87
N ASP A 35 -1.18 -16.46 25.10
CA ASP A 35 -2.07 -17.55 25.51
C ASP A 35 -3.53 -17.08 25.70
N GLY A 36 -3.82 -15.79 25.52
CA GLY A 36 -5.16 -15.18 25.65
C GLY A 36 -5.57 -14.86 27.09
N ASN A 37 -4.66 -15.03 28.05
CA ASN A 37 -4.88 -14.76 29.47
C ASN A 37 -4.64 -13.28 29.79
N TYR A 38 -5.45 -12.39 29.19
CA TYR A 38 -5.22 -10.94 29.24
C TYR A 38 -5.24 -10.36 30.66
N ILE A 39 -6.05 -10.94 31.58
CA ILE A 39 -6.05 -10.55 33.00
C ILE A 39 -4.67 -10.80 33.62
N LYS A 40 -4.14 -12.02 33.46
CA LYS A 40 -2.84 -12.40 34.03
C LYS A 40 -1.70 -11.61 33.40
N SER A 41 -1.77 -11.40 32.09
CA SER A 41 -0.84 -10.52 31.38
C SER A 41 -0.82 -9.11 31.98
N ALA A 42 -1.99 -8.48 32.17
CA ALA A 42 -2.08 -7.15 32.73
C ALA A 42 -1.53 -7.09 34.18
N GLU A 43 -1.83 -8.08 35.02
CA GLU A 43 -1.27 -8.19 36.37
C GLU A 43 0.26 -8.20 36.36
N LEU A 44 0.85 -9.06 35.55
CA LEU A 44 2.31 -9.22 35.47
C LEU A 44 2.99 -7.97 34.91
N PHE A 45 2.38 -7.29 33.93
CA PHE A 45 2.89 -6.01 33.43
C PHE A 45 2.80 -4.90 34.48
N ASN A 46 1.71 -4.82 35.24
CA ASN A 46 1.61 -3.85 36.34
C ASN A 46 2.68 -4.10 37.42
N GLU A 47 2.95 -5.38 37.74
CA GLU A 47 4.02 -5.77 38.66
C GLU A 47 5.39 -5.38 38.10
N TYR A 48 5.65 -5.66 36.82
CA TYR A 48 6.88 -5.24 36.16
C TYR A 48 7.08 -3.72 36.21
N LEU A 49 6.03 -2.95 35.90
CA LEU A 49 6.03 -1.47 35.86
C LEU A 49 5.96 -0.81 37.24
N SER A 50 6.01 -1.57 38.33
CA SER A 50 5.91 -1.00 39.69
C SER A 50 7.20 -0.29 40.14
N THR A 51 8.33 -0.52 39.45
CA THR A 51 9.64 0.07 39.77
C THR A 51 9.90 1.35 38.96
N GLU A 52 10.61 2.33 39.55
CA GLU A 52 10.94 3.59 38.86
C GLU A 52 11.81 3.41 37.61
N GLU A 53 12.60 2.33 37.57
CA GLU A 53 13.40 1.96 36.41
C GLU A 53 12.50 1.47 35.27
N ASN A 54 11.61 0.51 35.56
CA ASN A 54 10.76 -0.10 34.55
C ASN A 54 9.63 0.80 34.07
N LYS A 55 9.20 1.80 34.86
CA LYS A 55 8.20 2.79 34.41
C LYS A 55 8.62 3.52 33.12
N LYS A 56 9.91 3.58 32.81
CA LYS A 56 10.43 4.19 31.58
C LYS A 56 10.37 3.25 30.36
N ASP A 57 9.96 2.00 30.53
CA ASP A 57 9.80 1.04 29.44
C ASP A 57 8.48 1.32 28.70
N GLY A 58 8.55 2.16 27.68
CA GLY A 58 7.40 2.48 26.83
C GLY A 58 6.81 1.26 26.12
N GLN A 59 7.60 0.22 25.85
CA GLN A 59 7.10 -1.01 25.21
C GLN A 59 6.28 -1.85 26.20
N ALA A 60 6.70 -1.94 27.46
CA ALA A 60 5.91 -2.62 28.49
C ALA A 60 4.58 -1.91 28.75
N TRP A 61 4.56 -0.57 28.75
CA TRP A 61 3.30 0.19 28.78
C TRP A 61 2.41 -0.11 27.57
N GLN A 62 2.99 -0.25 26.38
CA GLN A 62 2.25 -0.61 25.16
C GLN A 62 1.60 -2.00 25.28
N SER A 63 2.35 -2.99 25.75
CA SER A 63 1.85 -4.35 25.95
C SER A 63 0.75 -4.40 27.02
N LEU A 64 0.93 -3.69 28.14
CA LEU A 64 -0.11 -3.54 29.17
C LEU A 64 -1.40 -2.94 28.59
N ALA A 65 -1.27 -1.90 27.77
CA ALA A 65 -2.40 -1.26 27.11
C ALA A 65 -3.15 -2.23 26.19
N PHE A 66 -2.43 -3.08 25.46
CA PHE A 66 -3.06 -4.13 24.65
C PHE A 66 -3.85 -5.13 25.50
N SER A 67 -3.33 -5.54 26.66
CA SER A 67 -4.03 -6.42 27.59
C SER A 67 -5.34 -5.79 28.07
N TYR A 68 -5.30 -4.55 28.56
CA TYR A 68 -6.51 -3.82 28.97
C TYR A 68 -7.49 -3.62 27.83
N TYR A 69 -7.00 -3.34 26.62
CA TYR A 69 -7.85 -3.16 25.45
C TYR A 69 -8.58 -4.46 25.06
N GLN A 70 -7.95 -5.63 25.19
CA GLN A 70 -8.64 -6.91 24.98
C GLN A 70 -9.72 -7.17 26.04
N LEU A 71 -9.50 -6.67 27.26
CA LEU A 71 -10.46 -6.75 28.36
C LEU A 71 -11.58 -5.70 28.28
N GLU A 72 -11.56 -4.82 27.26
CA GLU A 72 -12.48 -3.68 27.11
C GLU A 72 -12.43 -2.66 28.25
N ASN A 73 -11.34 -2.69 29.03
CA ASN A 73 -11.00 -1.69 30.04
C ASN A 73 -10.38 -0.46 29.35
N TYR A 74 -11.21 0.31 28.64
CA TYR A 74 -10.75 1.36 27.73
C TYR A 74 -10.06 2.53 28.42
N GLU A 75 -10.42 2.84 29.67
CA GLU A 75 -9.79 3.92 30.43
C GLU A 75 -8.35 3.55 30.82
N GLU A 76 -8.15 2.35 31.38
CA GLU A 76 -6.84 1.82 31.72
C GLU A 76 -5.98 1.58 30.48
N ALA A 77 -6.58 1.07 29.40
CA ALA A 77 -5.90 0.94 28.12
C ALA A 77 -5.42 2.30 27.59
N LEU A 78 -6.28 3.32 27.63
CA LEU A 78 -5.94 4.66 27.18
C LEU A 78 -4.77 5.24 28.00
N ASN A 79 -4.85 5.15 29.33
CA ASN A 79 -3.79 5.64 30.21
C ASN A 79 -2.45 4.94 29.93
N ALA A 80 -2.46 3.62 29.74
CA ALA A 80 -1.27 2.85 29.41
C ALA A 80 -0.72 3.19 28.00
N PHE A 81 -1.59 3.42 27.00
CA PHE A 81 -1.15 3.88 25.69
C PHE A 81 -0.48 5.26 25.73
N LEU A 82 -1.04 6.21 26.49
CA LEU A 82 -0.45 7.53 26.65
C LEU A 82 0.90 7.47 27.37
N LYS A 83 1.04 6.59 28.38
CA LYS A 83 2.33 6.33 29.03
C LYS A 83 3.36 5.69 28.09
N SER A 84 2.90 4.80 27.22
CA SER A 84 3.75 4.23 26.16
C SER A 84 4.28 5.31 25.21
N GLU A 85 3.45 6.27 24.81
CA GLU A 85 3.88 7.43 23.99
C GLU A 85 4.81 8.38 24.77
N GLU A 86 4.52 8.68 26.04
CA GLU A 86 5.36 9.51 26.92
C GLU A 86 6.79 8.94 27.08
N HIS A 87 6.91 7.62 27.09
CA HIS A 87 8.18 6.90 27.20
C HIS A 87 8.70 6.42 25.83
N GLU A 88 8.34 7.12 24.75
CA GLU A 88 8.92 6.99 23.41
C GLU A 88 8.92 5.54 22.86
N ALA A 89 7.87 4.78 23.15
CA ALA A 89 7.73 3.44 22.59
C ALA A 89 7.76 3.49 21.06
N PRO A 90 8.30 2.44 20.40
CA PRO A 90 8.28 2.35 18.94
C PRO A 90 6.88 2.55 18.37
N VAL A 91 6.80 3.32 17.27
CA VAL A 91 5.54 3.59 16.57
C VAL A 91 4.90 2.28 16.13
N ASN A 92 3.66 2.07 16.57
CA ASN A 92 2.87 0.89 16.25
C ASN A 92 1.47 1.32 15.81
N ILE A 93 1.13 1.10 14.54
CA ILE A 93 -0.18 1.49 13.98
C ILE A 93 -1.34 0.86 14.76
N ARG A 94 -1.18 -0.39 15.23
CA ARG A 94 -2.18 -1.05 16.08
C ARG A 94 -2.41 -0.26 17.37
N SER A 95 -1.34 0.17 18.03
CA SER A 95 -1.42 1.01 19.23
C SER A 95 -2.18 2.30 18.94
N ILE A 96 -1.82 3.03 17.89
CA ILE A 96 -2.46 4.29 17.50
C ILE A 96 -3.98 4.11 17.26
N VAL A 97 -4.37 3.07 16.50
CA VAL A 97 -5.79 2.76 16.25
C VAL A 97 -6.52 2.43 17.55
N GLN A 98 -5.92 1.62 18.41
CA GLN A 98 -6.53 1.21 19.66
C GLN A 98 -6.65 2.37 20.65
N THR A 99 -5.69 3.30 20.69
CA THR A 99 -5.82 4.57 21.42
C THR A 99 -7.00 5.40 20.92
N GLY A 100 -7.15 5.53 19.59
CA GLY A 100 -8.29 6.23 19.00
C GLY A 100 -9.63 5.59 19.36
N ILE A 101 -9.70 4.25 19.35
CA ILE A 101 -10.90 3.52 19.78
C ILE A 101 -11.15 3.68 21.28
N SER A 102 -10.12 3.65 22.13
CA SER A 102 -10.28 3.89 23.56
C SER A 102 -10.85 5.29 23.82
N TYR A 103 -10.35 6.33 23.14
CA TYR A 103 -10.96 7.68 23.20
C TYR A 103 -12.42 7.68 22.76
N LEU A 104 -12.75 6.96 21.69
CA LEU A 104 -14.12 6.84 21.20
C LEU A 104 -15.05 6.23 22.26
N LYS A 105 -14.61 5.16 22.93
CA LYS A 105 -15.35 4.50 24.00
C LYS A 105 -15.48 5.38 25.25
N MET A 106 -14.49 6.22 25.51
CA MET A 106 -14.53 7.31 26.51
C MET A 106 -15.34 8.54 26.05
N LYS A 107 -16.10 8.44 24.95
CA LYS A 107 -16.95 9.50 24.39
C LYS A 107 -16.21 10.76 23.93
N ASN A 108 -14.90 10.67 23.74
CA ASN A 108 -14.08 11.73 23.17
C ASN A 108 -13.85 11.50 21.67
N LYS A 109 -14.86 11.80 20.85
CA LYS A 109 -14.79 11.62 19.39
C LYS A 109 -13.72 12.47 18.73
N GLU A 110 -13.45 13.66 19.27
CA GLU A 110 -12.44 14.57 18.70
C GLU A 110 -11.05 13.91 18.73
N LYS A 111 -10.62 13.44 19.91
CA LYS A 111 -9.36 12.72 20.06
C LYS A 111 -9.37 11.37 19.34
N ALA A 112 -10.51 10.68 19.28
CA ALA A 112 -10.62 9.46 18.49
C ALA A 112 -10.24 9.69 17.02
N TYR A 113 -10.81 10.72 16.39
CA TYR A 113 -10.49 11.07 15.00
C TYR A 113 -9.05 11.53 14.80
N GLU A 114 -8.47 12.25 15.76
CA GLU A 114 -7.06 12.65 15.72
C GLU A 114 -6.13 11.42 15.63
N TYR A 115 -6.36 10.42 16.48
CA TYR A 115 -5.56 9.19 16.46
C TYR A 115 -5.85 8.33 15.23
N LEU A 116 -7.10 8.22 14.78
CA LEU A 116 -7.42 7.49 13.57
C LEU A 116 -6.79 8.14 12.33
N ASP A 117 -6.72 9.48 12.26
CA ASP A 117 -6.00 10.20 11.20
C ASP A 117 -4.48 9.98 11.28
N LYS A 118 -3.91 9.99 12.49
CA LYS A 118 -2.50 9.62 12.73
C LYS A 118 -2.22 8.20 12.20
N ALA A 119 -3.12 7.25 12.44
CA ALA A 119 -2.98 5.88 11.94
C ALA A 119 -3.05 5.80 10.41
N VAL A 120 -4.01 6.48 9.77
CA VAL A 120 -4.13 6.55 8.31
C VAL A 120 -2.91 7.19 7.66
N THR A 121 -2.41 8.27 8.26
CA THR A 121 -1.18 8.94 7.80
C THR A 121 0.05 8.03 7.95
N ALA A 122 0.07 7.17 8.96
CA ALA A 122 1.10 6.15 9.14
C ALA A 122 0.92 4.90 8.24
N GLY A 123 -0.07 4.87 7.34
CA GLY A 123 -0.28 3.79 6.39
C GLY A 123 -1.28 2.71 6.84
N LEU A 124 -2.22 3.03 7.74
CA LEU A 124 -3.31 2.12 8.10
C LEU A 124 -4.13 1.74 6.85
N PRO A 125 -4.25 0.45 6.50
CA PRO A 125 -5.05 0.03 5.35
C PRO A 125 -6.54 0.30 5.55
N PRO A 126 -7.27 0.74 4.51
CA PRO A 126 -8.71 1.05 4.60
C PRO A 126 -9.54 -0.17 5.04
N ARG A 127 -9.10 -1.39 4.71
CA ARG A 127 -9.75 -2.63 5.16
C ARG A 127 -9.86 -2.69 6.69
N LEU A 128 -8.82 -2.28 7.42
CA LEU A 128 -8.82 -2.33 8.89
C LEU A 128 -9.72 -1.28 9.53
N LEU A 129 -10.01 -0.17 8.84
CA LEU A 129 -11.05 0.76 9.26
C LEU A 129 -12.44 0.16 9.02
N LYS A 130 -12.69 -0.36 7.81
CA LYS A 130 -14.00 -0.89 7.40
C LYS A 130 -14.43 -2.12 8.19
N SER A 131 -13.51 -3.03 8.53
CA SER A 131 -13.84 -4.30 9.18
C SER A 131 -13.85 -4.25 10.71
N ASN A 132 -13.56 -3.10 11.32
CA ASN A 132 -13.43 -2.99 12.77
C ASN A 132 -14.76 -2.56 13.40
N ASN A 133 -15.49 -3.53 13.92
CA ASN A 133 -16.80 -3.33 14.56
C ASN A 133 -16.78 -2.31 15.73
N ARG A 134 -15.62 -2.06 16.36
CA ARG A 134 -15.53 -1.05 17.43
C ARG A 134 -15.69 0.38 16.92
N LEU A 135 -15.62 0.59 15.60
CA LEU A 135 -15.82 1.86 14.90
C LEU A 135 -17.24 2.00 14.30
N ASP A 136 -18.12 1.01 14.46
CA ASP A 136 -19.47 1.02 13.85
C ASP A 136 -20.28 2.26 14.23
N GLU A 137 -20.11 2.76 15.45
CA GLU A 137 -20.82 3.95 15.96
C GLU A 137 -20.47 5.25 15.22
N ILE A 138 -19.33 5.31 14.53
CA ILE A 138 -18.91 6.47 13.72
C ILE A 138 -18.89 6.17 12.21
N ASN A 139 -19.21 4.94 11.80
CA ASN A 139 -19.01 4.50 10.41
C ASN A 139 -19.77 5.37 9.41
N ASN A 140 -20.99 5.80 9.72
CA ASN A 140 -21.81 6.63 8.83
C ASN A 140 -21.52 8.14 8.94
N GLU A 141 -20.57 8.56 9.79
CA GLU A 141 -20.24 9.98 9.96
C GLU A 141 -19.39 10.48 8.79
N GLU A 142 -19.69 11.69 8.31
CA GLU A 142 -18.96 12.32 7.21
C GLU A 142 -17.45 12.39 7.48
N LYS A 143 -17.05 12.68 8.72
CA LYS A 143 -15.64 12.74 9.12
C LYS A 143 -14.94 11.39 9.02
N PHE A 144 -15.65 10.30 9.33
CA PHE A 144 -15.12 8.94 9.16
C PHE A 144 -15.02 8.55 7.69
N GLN A 145 -16.02 8.90 6.87
CA GLN A 145 -16.00 8.66 5.43
C GLN A 145 -14.84 9.41 4.74
N LYS A 146 -14.55 10.65 5.15
CA LYS A 146 -13.36 11.39 4.68
C LYS A 146 -12.06 10.70 5.06
N LEU A 147 -11.96 10.22 6.31
CA LEU A 147 -10.79 9.47 6.77
C LEU A 147 -10.60 8.17 5.96
N LEU A 148 -11.70 7.47 5.66
CA LEU A 148 -11.67 6.27 4.86
C LEU A 148 -11.22 6.55 3.43
N SER A 149 -11.70 7.63 2.80
CA SER A 149 -11.23 8.08 1.48
C SER A 149 -9.71 8.34 1.50
N LYS A 150 -9.22 9.06 2.51
CA LYS A 150 -7.77 9.29 2.69
C LYS A 150 -6.99 7.97 2.80
N ALA A 151 -7.51 6.99 3.53
CA ALA A 151 -6.88 5.67 3.62
C ALA A 151 -6.89 4.90 2.30
N GLU A 152 -7.97 5.02 1.51
CA GLU A 152 -8.05 4.42 0.17
C GLU A 152 -7.10 5.08 -0.82
N GLU A 153 -6.99 6.41 -0.81
CA GLU A 153 -6.05 7.16 -1.63
C GLU A 153 -4.59 6.80 -1.31
N ASN A 154 -4.25 6.67 -0.02
CA ASN A 154 -2.93 6.24 0.42
C ASN A 154 -2.61 4.80 -0.02
N ALA A 155 -3.58 3.88 0.07
CA ALA A 155 -3.38 2.47 -0.25
C ALA A 155 -3.41 2.19 -1.76
N PHE A 156 -4.17 2.97 -2.52
CA PHE A 156 -4.46 2.74 -3.94
C PHE A 156 -4.25 4.01 -4.77
N PRO A 157 -3.02 4.56 -4.81
CA PRO A 157 -2.76 5.89 -5.36
C PRO A 157 -3.10 6.00 -6.85
N CYS A 158 -2.97 4.92 -7.62
CA CYS A 158 -3.21 4.93 -9.05
C CYS A 158 -4.70 5.02 -9.42
N ARG A 159 -5.63 4.64 -8.52
CA ARG A 159 -7.07 4.67 -8.82
C ARG A 159 -7.54 6.07 -9.20
N ASN A 160 -6.99 7.11 -8.58
CA ASN A 160 -7.44 8.49 -8.78
C ASN A 160 -6.33 9.44 -9.25
N ASN A 161 -5.09 8.98 -9.42
CA ASN A 161 -4.00 9.81 -9.92
C ASN A 161 -4.21 10.15 -11.41
N PRO A 162 -4.41 11.43 -11.78
CA PRO A 162 -4.67 11.81 -13.16
C PRO A 162 -3.65 11.29 -14.18
N LEU A 163 -2.38 11.11 -13.79
CA LEU A 163 -1.33 10.58 -14.66
C LEU A 163 -1.57 9.11 -15.03
N ASN A 164 -1.95 8.28 -14.06
CA ASN A 164 -2.29 6.87 -14.29
C ASN A 164 -3.60 6.71 -15.09
N ARG A 165 -4.46 7.74 -15.08
CA ARG A 165 -5.78 7.74 -15.73
C ARG A 165 -5.77 8.31 -17.15
N GLN A 166 -4.61 8.73 -17.67
CA GLN A 166 -4.51 9.36 -18.99
C GLN A 166 -4.93 8.46 -20.15
N PHE A 167 -4.76 7.13 -20.02
CA PHE A 167 -5.05 6.17 -21.10
C PHE A 167 -6.43 5.49 -20.94
N ASP A 168 -7.29 6.02 -20.08
CA ASP A 168 -8.58 5.41 -19.74
C ASP A 168 -9.54 5.28 -20.91
N PHE A 169 -9.44 6.17 -21.89
CA PHE A 169 -10.31 6.17 -23.06
C PHE A 169 -10.21 4.87 -23.87
N TRP A 170 -9.15 4.08 -23.67
CA TRP A 170 -8.93 2.80 -24.34
C TRP A 170 -9.46 1.59 -23.56
N LEU A 171 -9.90 1.76 -22.30
CA LEU A 171 -10.46 0.67 -21.50
C LEU A 171 -11.80 0.19 -22.06
N GLY A 172 -11.96 -1.14 -22.08
CA GLY A 172 -13.20 -1.79 -22.48
C GLY A 172 -13.01 -3.12 -23.18
N ASP A 173 -14.13 -3.69 -23.58
CA ASP A 173 -14.21 -4.86 -24.44
C ASP A 173 -14.49 -4.40 -25.88
N TRP A 174 -13.61 -4.77 -26.80
CA TRP A 174 -13.56 -4.19 -28.14
C TRP A 174 -13.70 -5.25 -29.25
N GLN A 175 -14.39 -4.85 -30.31
CA GLN A 175 -14.32 -5.42 -31.65
C GLN A 175 -13.32 -4.59 -32.47
N VAL A 176 -12.26 -5.22 -32.97
CA VAL A 176 -11.20 -4.52 -33.70
C VAL A 176 -11.37 -4.72 -35.20
N TYR A 177 -11.42 -3.60 -35.92
CA TYR A 177 -11.56 -3.57 -37.37
C TYR A 177 -10.27 -3.09 -38.04
N ALA A 178 -9.88 -3.70 -39.15
CA ALA A 178 -8.78 -3.22 -39.99
C ALA A 178 -9.21 -3.29 -41.46
N ASN A 179 -8.93 -2.26 -42.26
CA ASN A 179 -9.38 -2.16 -43.65
C ASN A 179 -10.90 -2.42 -43.82
N GLY A 180 -11.70 -1.99 -42.84
CA GLY A 180 -13.16 -2.17 -42.82
C GLY A 180 -13.64 -3.57 -42.42
N GLN A 181 -12.75 -4.53 -42.18
CA GLN A 181 -13.10 -5.89 -41.77
C GLN A 181 -12.94 -6.08 -40.27
N TYR A 182 -13.84 -6.84 -39.64
CA TYR A 182 -13.72 -7.25 -38.24
C TYR A 182 -12.69 -8.38 -38.12
N VAL A 183 -11.56 -8.13 -37.46
CA VAL A 183 -10.38 -9.03 -37.51
C VAL A 183 -9.98 -9.63 -36.17
N ALA A 184 -10.37 -9.02 -35.04
CA ALA A 184 -9.94 -9.46 -33.72
C ALA A 184 -10.88 -8.98 -32.60
N ASN A 185 -10.85 -9.67 -31.47
CA ASN A 185 -11.34 -9.14 -30.21
C ASN A 185 -10.17 -8.58 -29.41
N SER A 186 -10.39 -7.51 -28.65
CA SER A 186 -9.43 -7.05 -27.64
C SER A 186 -10.12 -6.65 -26.35
N LYS A 187 -9.58 -7.07 -25.20
CA LYS A 187 -10.05 -6.66 -23.87
C LYS A 187 -8.97 -5.88 -23.16
N ILE A 188 -9.27 -4.63 -22.82
CA ILE A 188 -8.37 -3.71 -22.12
C ILE A 188 -8.96 -3.40 -20.75
N GLU A 189 -8.24 -3.79 -19.70
CA GLU A 189 -8.72 -3.68 -18.32
C GLU A 189 -7.64 -3.21 -17.35
N TYR A 190 -8.07 -2.66 -16.22
CA TYR A 190 -7.14 -2.40 -15.13
C TYR A 190 -6.68 -3.68 -14.46
N SER A 191 -5.45 -3.62 -13.96
CA SER A 191 -4.92 -4.51 -12.95
C SER A 191 -4.18 -3.67 -11.89
N LEU A 192 -3.85 -4.30 -10.77
CA LEU A 192 -3.14 -3.67 -9.65
C LEU A 192 -3.75 -2.32 -9.25
N GLU A 193 -5.08 -2.30 -9.09
CA GLU A 193 -5.82 -1.14 -8.58
C GLU A 193 -5.59 0.14 -9.41
N GLY A 194 -5.51 -0.02 -10.74
CA GLY A 194 -5.36 1.09 -11.69
C GLY A 194 -3.91 1.48 -11.96
N CYS A 195 -2.92 0.82 -11.34
CA CYS A 195 -1.51 1.07 -11.66
C CYS A 195 -1.08 0.44 -12.99
N LEU A 196 -1.83 -0.56 -13.48
CA LEU A 196 -1.55 -1.28 -14.71
C LEU A 196 -2.79 -1.33 -15.59
N ILE A 197 -2.60 -1.18 -16.90
CA ILE A 197 -3.59 -1.47 -17.94
C ILE A 197 -3.09 -2.67 -18.74
N ILE A 198 -3.89 -3.72 -18.84
CA ILE A 198 -3.57 -4.95 -19.56
C ILE A 198 -4.47 -5.05 -20.79
N GLU A 199 -3.87 -5.26 -21.95
CA GLU A 199 -4.59 -5.68 -23.16
C GLU A 199 -4.50 -7.20 -23.33
N ASN A 200 -5.61 -7.79 -23.75
CA ASN A 200 -5.69 -9.16 -24.23
C ASN A 200 -6.24 -9.14 -25.65
N TYR A 201 -5.37 -9.30 -26.65
CA TYR A 201 -5.71 -9.24 -28.07
C TYR A 201 -5.76 -10.63 -28.69
N GLU A 202 -6.84 -10.92 -29.42
CA GLU A 202 -7.10 -12.22 -30.04
C GLU A 202 -7.64 -12.04 -31.47
N ALA A 203 -6.80 -12.25 -32.46
CA ALA A 203 -7.19 -12.19 -33.87
C ALA A 203 -7.79 -13.51 -34.36
N PHE A 204 -8.71 -13.40 -35.33
CA PHE A 204 -9.34 -14.57 -35.96
C PHE A 204 -8.40 -15.40 -36.83
N SER A 205 -7.23 -14.86 -37.17
CA SER A 205 -6.15 -15.60 -37.81
C SER A 205 -5.47 -16.62 -36.88
N GLY A 206 -5.79 -16.61 -35.59
CA GLY A 206 -5.10 -17.39 -34.56
C GLY A 206 -3.89 -16.67 -33.93
N TYR A 207 -3.57 -15.46 -34.39
CA TYR A 207 -2.58 -14.61 -33.74
C TYR A 207 -3.15 -14.02 -32.44
N SER A 208 -2.36 -14.01 -31.37
CA SER A 208 -2.74 -13.39 -30.11
C SER A 208 -1.55 -12.75 -29.42
N GLY A 209 -1.83 -11.77 -28.58
CA GLY A 209 -0.82 -11.05 -27.81
C GLY A 209 -1.41 -10.29 -26.63
N LYS A 210 -0.53 -9.77 -25.79
CA LYS A 210 -0.88 -8.97 -24.63
C LYS A 210 0.06 -7.78 -24.51
N SER A 211 -0.48 -6.62 -24.16
CA SER A 211 0.31 -5.50 -23.65
C SER A 211 0.09 -5.32 -22.15
N ILE A 212 1.14 -4.88 -21.49
CA ILE A 212 1.08 -4.24 -20.18
C ILE A 212 1.48 -2.77 -20.34
N ASN A 213 0.67 -1.87 -19.78
CA ASN A 213 0.80 -0.43 -19.93
C ASN A 213 0.74 0.23 -18.55
N PHE A 214 1.70 1.08 -18.23
CA PHE A 214 1.75 1.77 -16.94
C PHE A 214 2.44 3.12 -17.06
N TYR A 215 2.11 4.04 -16.17
CA TYR A 215 2.81 5.30 -16.03
C TYR A 215 3.96 5.13 -15.04
N ASP A 216 5.19 5.34 -15.50
CA ASP A 216 6.37 5.39 -14.64
C ASP A 216 6.47 6.81 -14.04
N ALA A 217 6.20 6.93 -12.74
CA ALA A 217 6.25 8.21 -12.05
C ALA A 217 7.69 8.73 -11.81
N GLY A 218 8.69 7.85 -11.81
CA GLY A 218 10.10 8.23 -11.66
C GLY A 218 10.61 8.91 -12.93
N ASP A 219 10.35 8.29 -14.07
CA ASP A 219 10.75 8.80 -15.39
C ASP A 219 9.71 9.75 -16.00
N LYS A 220 8.55 9.88 -15.36
CA LYS A 220 7.41 10.71 -15.79
C LYS A 220 6.90 10.39 -17.20
N ILE A 221 6.93 9.12 -17.56
CA ILE A 221 6.66 8.65 -18.91
C ILE A 221 5.75 7.41 -18.90
N TRP A 222 4.91 7.25 -19.92
CA TRP A 222 4.21 5.98 -20.12
C TRP A 222 5.17 4.92 -20.61
N GLN A 223 4.97 3.70 -20.15
CA GLN A 223 5.68 2.52 -20.58
C GLN A 223 4.68 1.48 -21.07
N GLN A 224 5.00 0.83 -22.17
CA GLN A 224 4.29 -0.36 -22.64
C GLN A 224 5.27 -1.46 -22.98
N ILE A 225 4.93 -2.69 -22.58
CA ILE A 225 5.60 -3.90 -23.05
C ILE A 225 4.55 -4.79 -23.71
N TRP A 226 4.80 -5.16 -24.96
CA TRP A 226 3.98 -6.09 -25.72
C TRP A 226 4.71 -7.42 -25.91
N THR A 227 3.97 -8.53 -25.82
CA THR A 227 4.43 -9.86 -26.22
C THR A 227 3.33 -10.61 -26.95
N ASP A 228 3.71 -11.50 -27.86
CA ASP A 228 2.78 -12.27 -28.67
C ASP A 228 3.08 -13.77 -28.72
N ILE A 229 2.16 -14.52 -29.32
CA ILE A 229 2.27 -15.98 -29.50
C ILE A 229 3.47 -16.41 -30.36
N SER A 230 4.08 -15.48 -31.12
CA SER A 230 5.28 -15.74 -31.91
C SER A 230 6.57 -15.53 -31.12
N GLY A 231 6.47 -15.02 -29.88
CA GLY A 231 7.59 -14.71 -28.99
C GLY A 231 8.27 -13.38 -29.30
N ASN A 232 7.61 -12.48 -30.06
CA ASN A 232 8.16 -11.14 -30.29
C ASN A 232 7.98 -10.29 -29.03
N VAL A 233 8.91 -9.37 -28.80
CA VAL A 233 8.81 -8.40 -27.70
C VAL A 233 9.04 -7.00 -28.23
N SER A 234 8.11 -6.11 -27.90
CA SER A 234 8.20 -4.68 -28.21
C SER A 234 8.15 -3.89 -26.91
N ARG A 235 8.97 -2.85 -26.83
CA ARG A 235 9.02 -1.95 -25.68
C ARG A 235 8.82 -0.53 -26.16
N TYR A 236 7.92 0.19 -25.50
CA TYR A 236 7.57 1.55 -25.87
C TYR A 236 7.63 2.46 -24.65
N SER A 237 8.15 3.65 -24.89
CA SER A 237 7.91 4.82 -24.06
C SER A 237 6.77 5.64 -24.66
N GLY A 238 6.11 6.48 -23.87
CA GLY A 238 4.97 7.23 -24.36
C GLY A 238 4.57 8.46 -23.56
N GLU A 239 3.69 9.25 -24.16
CA GLU A 239 3.07 10.41 -23.52
C GLU A 239 1.65 10.64 -24.03
N LEU A 240 0.81 11.24 -23.18
CA LEU A 240 -0.46 11.81 -23.63
C LEU A 240 -0.21 13.23 -24.13
N LYS A 241 -0.57 13.50 -25.38
CA LYS A 241 -0.46 14.83 -26.00
C LYS A 241 -1.68 15.09 -26.88
N ASP A 242 -2.25 16.28 -26.74
CA ASP A 242 -3.42 16.72 -27.53
C ASP A 242 -4.60 15.73 -27.50
N GLY A 243 -4.82 15.09 -26.34
CA GLY A 243 -5.88 14.10 -26.13
C GLY A 243 -5.62 12.72 -26.73
N LYS A 244 -4.41 12.48 -27.27
CA LYS A 244 -3.99 11.23 -27.90
C LYS A 244 -2.84 10.60 -27.13
N MET A 245 -2.79 9.28 -27.10
CA MET A 245 -1.65 8.55 -26.54
C MET A 245 -0.65 8.24 -27.64
N TYR A 246 0.57 8.75 -27.49
CA TYR A 246 1.69 8.49 -28.39
C TYR A 246 2.66 7.54 -27.72
N LEU A 247 2.95 6.41 -28.37
CA LEU A 247 3.94 5.44 -27.93
C LEU A 247 5.03 5.30 -28.99
N TRP A 248 6.30 5.19 -28.61
CA TRP A 248 7.42 4.98 -29.52
C TRP A 248 8.47 4.07 -28.88
N GLY A 249 9.20 3.35 -29.72
CA GLY A 249 10.25 2.46 -29.23
C GLY A 249 10.83 1.59 -30.32
N GLU A 250 11.20 0.38 -29.93
CA GLU A 250 11.90 -0.57 -30.79
C GLU A 250 11.24 -1.95 -30.72
N ASN A 251 11.11 -2.59 -31.88
CA ASN A 251 10.92 -4.02 -31.98
C ASN A 251 12.29 -4.71 -32.02
N ILE A 252 12.41 -5.83 -31.33
CA ILE A 252 13.59 -6.68 -31.39
C ILE A 252 13.14 -8.05 -31.88
N ASP A 253 13.63 -8.45 -33.05
CA ASP A 253 13.34 -9.78 -33.59
C ASP A 253 14.18 -10.87 -32.91
N LYS A 254 13.94 -12.13 -33.27
CA LYS A 254 14.67 -13.29 -32.72
C LYS A 254 16.16 -13.30 -33.04
N ALA A 255 16.59 -12.57 -34.07
CA ALA A 255 18.00 -12.42 -34.43
C ALA A 255 18.66 -11.23 -33.70
N GLY A 256 17.90 -10.46 -32.92
CA GLY A 256 18.36 -9.26 -32.22
C GLY A 256 18.37 -8.01 -33.10
N SER A 257 17.83 -8.08 -34.31
CA SER A 257 17.70 -6.92 -35.20
C SER A 257 16.66 -5.96 -34.63
N LYS A 258 17.00 -4.67 -34.63
CA LYS A 258 16.14 -3.60 -34.12
C LYS A 258 15.48 -2.84 -35.26
N SER A 259 14.19 -2.55 -35.10
CA SER A 259 13.46 -1.61 -35.97
C SER A 259 12.71 -0.59 -35.13
N LEU A 260 12.63 0.66 -35.61
CA LEU A 260 11.89 1.71 -34.92
C LEU A 260 10.40 1.51 -35.14
N VAL A 261 9.63 1.77 -34.09
CA VAL A 261 8.18 1.68 -34.12
C VAL A 261 7.53 2.82 -33.36
N ARG A 262 6.34 3.20 -33.80
CA ARG A 262 5.49 4.16 -33.10
C ARG A 262 4.02 3.82 -33.22
N MET A 263 3.24 4.21 -32.23
CA MET A 263 1.79 4.10 -32.20
C MET A 263 1.14 5.41 -31.79
N GLU A 264 0.00 5.71 -32.40
CA GLU A 264 -0.93 6.75 -31.98
C GLU A 264 -2.27 6.11 -31.66
N PHE A 265 -2.78 6.34 -30.44
CA PHE A 265 -4.15 6.01 -30.06
C PHE A 265 -4.98 7.30 -30.00
N THR A 266 -6.00 7.37 -30.84
CA THR A 266 -6.91 8.51 -30.93
C THR A 266 -8.32 8.10 -30.49
N PRO A 267 -8.88 8.68 -29.40
CA PRO A 267 -10.29 8.53 -29.09
C PRO A 267 -11.14 9.31 -30.09
N ASN A 268 -12.22 8.70 -30.58
CA ASN A 268 -13.20 9.33 -31.47
C ASN A 268 -14.47 9.71 -30.70
N ASP A 269 -15.26 10.65 -31.25
CA ASP A 269 -16.49 11.15 -30.63
C ASP A 269 -17.58 10.08 -30.42
N ASP A 270 -17.55 9.00 -31.22
CA ASP A 270 -18.49 7.87 -31.11
C ASP A 270 -18.07 6.85 -30.03
N GLY A 271 -16.98 7.13 -29.29
CA GLY A 271 -16.41 6.26 -28.27
C GLY A 271 -15.56 5.12 -28.81
N SER A 272 -15.31 5.06 -30.12
CA SER A 272 -14.29 4.19 -30.70
C SER A 272 -12.89 4.74 -30.49
N VAL A 273 -11.87 3.87 -30.60
CA VAL A 273 -10.46 4.26 -30.54
C VAL A 273 -9.76 3.79 -31.81
N ARG A 274 -9.08 4.71 -32.50
CA ARG A 274 -8.19 4.34 -33.61
C ARG A 274 -6.78 4.13 -33.08
N GLN A 275 -6.17 2.99 -33.42
CA GLN A 275 -4.76 2.70 -33.21
C GLN A 275 -4.06 2.70 -34.57
N LEU A 276 -3.16 3.66 -34.78
CA LEU A 276 -2.25 3.65 -35.92
C LEU A 276 -0.87 3.17 -35.45
N TYR A 277 -0.38 2.08 -36.02
CA TYR A 277 0.92 1.49 -35.73
C TYR A 277 1.79 1.50 -36.97
N GLU A 278 2.96 2.10 -36.85
CA GLU A 278 3.91 2.28 -37.94
C GLU A 278 5.29 1.79 -37.54
N GLY A 279 6.02 1.26 -38.53
CA GLY A 279 7.40 0.86 -38.37
C GLY A 279 8.33 1.48 -39.39
N SER A 280 9.61 1.53 -39.03
CA SER A 280 10.68 2.10 -39.82
C SER A 280 11.92 1.19 -39.75
N ASN A 281 12.45 0.84 -40.92
CA ASN A 281 13.67 0.03 -41.07
C ASN A 281 14.90 0.85 -41.50
N ASP A 282 14.77 2.17 -41.64
CA ASP A 282 15.82 3.06 -42.17
C ASP A 282 16.24 4.17 -41.19
N GLY A 283 16.01 3.94 -39.89
CA GLY A 283 16.34 4.89 -38.82
C GLY A 283 15.37 6.06 -38.71
N GLY A 284 14.12 5.89 -39.15
CA GLY A 284 13.03 6.85 -38.97
C GLY A 284 12.84 7.80 -40.15
N LYS A 285 13.51 7.54 -41.28
CA LYS A 285 13.40 8.38 -42.49
C LYS A 285 12.11 8.10 -43.22
N THR A 286 11.68 6.84 -43.27
CA THR A 286 10.40 6.43 -43.84
C THR A 286 9.63 5.56 -42.86
N TRP A 287 8.31 5.75 -42.83
CA TRP A 287 7.38 5.03 -41.96
C TRP A 287 6.36 4.30 -42.81
N SER A 288 6.19 3.00 -42.55
CA SER A 288 5.18 2.16 -43.18
C SER A 288 4.11 1.79 -42.16
N ILE A 289 2.85 1.85 -42.56
CA ILE A 289 1.72 1.41 -41.73
C ILE A 289 1.80 -0.10 -41.58
N TYR A 290 2.03 -0.56 -40.35
CA TYR A 290 1.99 -1.97 -39.99
C TYR A 290 0.57 -2.40 -39.60
N PHE A 291 -0.18 -1.49 -38.96
CA PHE A 291 -1.56 -1.72 -38.60
C PHE A 291 -2.32 -0.39 -38.46
N ASP A 292 -3.56 -0.35 -38.96
CA ASP A 292 -4.50 0.76 -38.75
C ASP A 292 -5.82 0.15 -38.29
N GLY A 293 -5.98 0.11 -36.97
CA GLY A 293 -7.06 -0.57 -36.27
C GLY A 293 -8.09 0.40 -35.73
N LEU A 294 -9.37 0.08 -35.89
CA LEU A 294 -10.49 0.77 -35.27
C LEU A 294 -11.14 -0.14 -34.23
N TYR A 295 -11.00 0.22 -32.96
CA TYR A 295 -11.57 -0.47 -31.82
C TYR A 295 -12.98 0.08 -31.58
N LYS A 296 -14.02 -0.73 -31.79
CA LYS A 296 -15.41 -0.40 -31.49
C LYS A 296 -15.88 -1.19 -30.27
N LYS A 297 -16.53 -0.54 -29.30
CA LYS A 297 -16.99 -1.24 -28.09
C LYS A 297 -17.94 -2.37 -28.48
N LYS A 298 -17.80 -3.52 -27.81
CA LYS A 298 -18.81 -4.58 -27.88
C LYS A 298 -20.14 -4.02 -27.34
N GLN A 299 -21.20 -4.32 -28.07
CA GLN A 299 -22.57 -4.10 -27.60
C GLN A 299 -22.97 -5.16 -26.59
#